data_AF-A0A933ZV91-F1
#
_entry.id   AF-A0A933ZV91-F1
#
_cell.length_a   1.000
_cell.length_b   1.000
_cell.length_c   1.000
_cell.angle_alpha   90.00
_cell.angle_beta   90.00
_cell.angle_gamma   90.00
#
_symmetry.space_group_name_H-M   'P 1'
#
loop_
_entity.id
_entity.type
_entity.pdbx_description
1 polymer ?
#
loop_
_entity_poly.entity_id
_entity_poly.type
_entity_poly.pdbx_seq_one_letter_code
_entity_poly.pdbx_strand_id
1 'polypeptide(L)'
;MRSVGTATLVALFLCLPKAAWGQARPAPGDELKVDWGIDGAVIFTTGLGWIATELTKDSLAPATCRWCSRNSLDDAVSDGLGWSNTRLASRASDLTTFAILPVLTLAGGVLASGLDGRMRQAPADAALVIEAVTVSSFLNQMIKFSVGRERP
;
A
#
# COMPACT_ATOMS: atom_id res chain seq x y z
N MET A 1 5.68 -27.00 -27.83
CA MET A 1 5.26 -25.69 -27.30
C MET A 1 3.84 -25.85 -26.77
N ARG A 2 3.66 -25.93 -25.45
CA ARG A 2 2.35 -26.17 -24.81
C ARG A 2 2.14 -25.15 -23.69
N SER A 3 1.15 -24.30 -23.93
CA SER A 3 0.52 -23.34 -23.03
C SER A 3 -0.32 -24.08 -21.99
N VAL A 4 0.23 -24.31 -20.79
CA VAL A 4 -0.52 -24.80 -19.63
C VAL A 4 0.07 -24.08 -18.41
N GLY A 5 -0.64 -23.10 -17.86
CA GLY A 5 -0.16 -22.46 -16.62
C GLY A 5 -1.01 -21.33 -16.06
N THR A 6 -1.77 -20.60 -16.88
CA THR A 6 -2.50 -19.40 -16.42
C THR A 6 -3.89 -19.68 -15.86
N ALA A 7 -4.50 -20.82 -16.15
CA ALA A 7 -5.87 -21.11 -15.72
C ALA A 7 -6.00 -21.59 -14.26
N THR A 8 -4.91 -22.05 -13.63
CA THR A 8 -4.99 -22.79 -12.36
C THR A 8 -4.93 -21.90 -11.12
N LEU A 9 -4.36 -20.69 -11.21
CA LEU A 9 -4.20 -19.78 -10.05
C LEU A 9 -5.48 -19.01 -9.69
N VAL A 10 -6.34 -18.68 -10.66
CA VAL A 10 -7.60 -17.94 -10.41
C VAL A 10 -8.63 -18.80 -9.67
N ALA A 11 -8.63 -20.11 -9.89
CA ALA A 11 -9.56 -21.04 -9.25
C ALA A 11 -9.29 -21.22 -7.74
N LEU A 12 -8.05 -21.01 -7.27
CA LEU A 12 -7.70 -21.26 -5.87
C LEU A 12 -8.25 -20.17 -4.92
N PHE A 13 -8.45 -18.94 -5.39
CA PHE A 13 -9.04 -17.86 -4.58
C PHE A 13 -10.57 -17.96 -4.44
N LEU A 14 -11.26 -18.60 -5.40
CA LEU A 14 -12.73 -18.68 -5.42
C LEU A 14 -13.29 -19.83 -4.57
N CYS A 15 -12.46 -20.76 -4.12
CA CYS A 15 -12.86 -21.92 -3.31
C CYS A 15 -12.52 -21.82 -1.82
N LEU A 16 -12.15 -20.64 -1.31
CA LEU A 16 -12.07 -20.42 0.14
C LEU A 16 -13.45 -20.71 0.76
N PRO A 17 -13.56 -21.66 1.71
CA PRO A 17 -14.83 -21.95 2.35
C PRO A 17 -15.33 -20.67 3.04
N LYS A 18 -16.55 -20.23 2.69
CA LYS A 18 -17.30 -19.15 3.36
C LYS A 18 -17.49 -19.37 4.88
N ALA A 19 -17.09 -20.51 5.42
CA ALA A 19 -17.56 -21.03 6.70
C ALA A 19 -16.68 -20.70 7.93
N ALA A 20 -15.62 -19.89 7.81
CA ALA A 20 -14.74 -19.60 8.95
C ALA A 20 -14.51 -18.12 9.26
N TRP A 21 -15.16 -17.20 8.55
CA TRP A 21 -15.21 -15.79 8.96
C TRP A 21 -16.41 -15.61 9.87
N GLY A 22 -16.31 -16.14 11.09
CA GLY A 22 -17.27 -15.80 12.14
C GLY A 22 -17.20 -14.29 12.32
N GLN A 23 -18.27 -13.57 11.96
CA GLN A 23 -18.42 -12.17 12.34
C GLN A 23 -18.54 -12.14 13.87
N ALA A 24 -17.41 -11.96 14.55
CA ALA A 24 -17.45 -11.51 15.93
C ALA A 24 -18.21 -10.18 15.91
N ARG A 25 -19.44 -10.18 16.44
CA ARG A 25 -20.14 -8.92 16.70
C ARG A 25 -19.23 -8.15 17.67
N PRO A 26 -18.83 -6.91 17.33
CA PRO A 26 -18.03 -6.10 18.23
C PRO A 26 -18.76 -6.01 19.57
N ALA A 27 -18.04 -6.18 20.68
CA ALA A 27 -18.64 -5.96 21.98
C ALA A 27 -19.01 -4.47 22.10
N PRO A 28 -20.06 -4.11 22.85
CA PRO A 28 -20.33 -2.72 23.18
C PRO A 28 -19.09 -2.10 23.85
N GLY A 29 -18.39 -1.21 23.15
CA GLY A 29 -17.12 -0.63 23.59
C GLY A 29 -15.94 -0.76 22.61
N ASP A 30 -16.02 -1.64 21.61
CA ASP A 30 -14.98 -1.86 20.58
C ASP A 30 -14.97 -0.80 19.46
N GLU A 31 -15.49 0.40 19.73
CA GLU A 31 -15.48 1.50 18.77
C GLU A 31 -14.07 2.09 18.69
N LEU A 32 -13.52 2.14 17.47
CA LEU A 32 -12.24 2.81 17.20
C LEU A 32 -12.37 4.30 17.51
N LYS A 33 -11.42 4.81 18.30
CA LYS A 33 -11.39 6.21 18.73
C LYS A 33 -10.20 6.89 18.09
N VAL A 34 -10.46 8.10 17.60
CA VAL A 34 -9.43 9.00 17.07
C VAL A 34 -9.27 10.16 18.04
N ASP A 35 -8.06 10.35 18.53
CA ASP A 35 -7.62 11.56 19.20
C ASP A 35 -7.03 12.50 18.16
N TRP A 36 -7.82 13.46 17.69
CA TRP A 36 -7.38 14.41 16.66
C TRP A 36 -6.16 15.26 17.06
N GLY A 37 -5.85 15.38 18.35
CA GLY A 37 -4.63 16.05 18.80
C GLY A 37 -3.38 15.24 18.47
N ILE A 38 -3.43 13.93 18.69
CA ILE A 38 -2.30 13.01 18.47
C ILE A 38 -2.32 12.48 17.05
N ASP A 39 -3.39 11.78 16.65
CA ASP A 39 -3.49 11.10 15.36
C ASP A 39 -3.42 12.11 14.21
N GLY A 40 -4.05 13.27 14.38
CA GLY A 40 -3.96 14.37 13.42
C GLY A 40 -2.53 14.90 13.26
N ALA A 41 -1.80 15.03 14.36
CA ALA A 41 -0.39 15.43 14.33
C ALA A 41 0.49 14.35 13.69
N VAL A 42 0.25 13.07 13.98
CA VAL A 42 0.98 11.94 13.36
C VAL A 42 0.74 11.91 11.85
N ILE A 43 -0.52 11.96 11.41
CA ILE A 43 -0.89 12.01 9.97
C ILE A 43 -0.17 13.17 9.28
N PHE A 44 -0.28 14.37 9.85
CA PHE A 44 0.25 15.57 9.22
C PHE A 44 1.78 15.55 9.14
N THR A 45 2.45 15.20 10.23
CA THR A 45 3.92 15.18 10.29
C THR A 45 4.52 14.11 9.39
N THR A 46 3.99 12.88 9.44
CA THR A 46 4.48 11.79 8.60
C THR A 46 4.10 11.98 7.13
N GLY A 47 2.90 12.46 6.85
CA GLY A 47 2.44 12.77 5.50
C GLY A 47 3.25 13.88 4.84
N LEU A 48 3.45 15.00 5.53
CA LEU A 48 4.30 16.09 5.02
C LEU A 48 5.77 15.67 4.94
N GLY A 49 6.28 14.92 5.91
CA GLY A 49 7.62 14.37 5.88
C GLY A 49 7.83 13.51 4.63
N TRP A 50 6.88 12.61 4.34
CA TRP A 50 6.91 11.77 3.15
C TRP A 50 6.89 12.61 1.86
N ILE A 51 5.97 13.56 1.74
CA ILE A 51 5.89 14.45 0.56
C ILE A 51 7.18 15.27 0.39
N ALA A 52 7.68 15.87 1.47
CA ALA A 52 8.91 16.65 1.44
C ALA A 52 10.09 15.81 0.95
N THR A 53 10.20 14.55 1.41
CA THR A 53 11.26 13.65 0.95
C THR A 53 11.13 13.28 -0.53
N GLU A 54 9.91 13.16 -1.06
CA GLU A 54 9.70 12.88 -2.49
C GLU A 54 10.08 14.09 -3.37
N LEU A 55 9.78 15.30 -2.91
CA LEU A 55 10.14 16.55 -3.61
C LEU A 55 11.64 16.86 -3.55
N THR A 56 12.34 16.35 -2.53
CA THR A 56 13.78 16.62 -2.30
C THR A 56 14.67 15.40 -2.52
N LYS A 57 14.13 14.34 -3.11
CA LYS A 57 14.82 13.05 -3.28
C LYS A 57 16.15 13.14 -4.02
N ASP A 58 16.31 14.10 -4.94
CA ASP A 58 17.57 14.28 -5.67
C ASP A 58 18.72 14.71 -4.76
N SER A 59 18.43 15.33 -3.61
CA SER A 59 19.42 15.70 -2.58
C SER A 59 19.51 14.69 -1.43
N LEU A 60 18.44 13.93 -1.18
CA LEU A 60 18.40 12.93 -0.10
C LEU A 60 18.89 11.56 -0.54
N ALA A 61 18.77 11.23 -1.82
CA ALA A 61 19.21 9.95 -2.36
C ALA A 61 20.75 9.83 -2.26
N PRO A 62 21.28 8.66 -1.88
CA PRO A 62 22.71 8.43 -1.89
C PRO A 62 23.33 8.68 -3.27
N ALA A 63 24.38 9.48 -3.34
CA ALA A 63 25.10 9.78 -4.60
C ALA A 63 25.80 8.54 -5.20
N THR A 64 26.09 7.54 -4.36
CA THR A 64 26.67 6.26 -4.77
C THR A 64 25.81 5.13 -4.23
N CYS A 65 25.70 4.06 -5.02
CA CYS A 65 24.98 2.87 -4.63
C CYS A 65 25.72 2.14 -3.49
N ARG A 66 24.98 1.70 -2.46
CA ARG A 66 25.52 0.91 -1.34
C ARG A 66 25.22 -0.58 -1.51
N TRP A 67 24.08 -0.91 -2.11
CA TRP A 67 23.71 -2.28 -2.47
C TRP A 67 23.41 -2.34 -3.96
N CYS A 68 24.40 -2.80 -4.73
CA CYS A 68 24.39 -2.74 -6.20
C CYS A 68 24.32 -4.12 -6.86
N SER A 69 24.49 -5.20 -6.09
CA SER A 69 24.36 -6.54 -6.63
C SER A 69 22.90 -6.84 -6.98
N ARG A 70 22.69 -7.28 -8.22
CA ARG A 70 21.48 -7.97 -8.65
C ARG A 70 21.64 -9.47 -8.40
N ASN A 71 20.55 -10.13 -8.07
CA ASN A 71 20.52 -11.59 -7.97
C ASN A 71 19.81 -12.17 -9.21
N SER A 72 20.02 -13.47 -9.45
CA SER A 72 19.47 -14.13 -10.64
C SER A 72 17.93 -14.13 -10.71
N LEU A 73 17.25 -13.97 -9.57
CA LEU A 73 15.79 -13.86 -9.55
C LEU A 73 15.33 -12.49 -10.03
N ASP A 74 15.99 -11.41 -9.60
CA ASP A 74 15.73 -10.05 -10.07
C ASP A 74 15.91 -9.97 -11.60
N ASP A 75 17.00 -10.54 -12.12
CA ASP A 75 17.29 -10.54 -13.55
C ASP A 75 16.23 -11.34 -14.33
N ALA A 76 15.88 -12.55 -13.88
CA ALA A 76 14.87 -13.38 -14.54
C ALA A 76 13.47 -12.72 -14.58
N VAL A 77 13.09 -12.00 -13.52
CA VAL A 77 11.81 -11.28 -13.46
C VAL A 77 11.84 -10.06 -14.38
N SER A 78 12.91 -9.26 -14.35
CA SER A 78 13.05 -8.09 -15.22
C SER A 78 13.07 -8.48 -16.70
N ASP A 79 13.75 -9.55 -17.06
CA ASP A 79 13.83 -10.02 -18.44
C ASP A 79 12.54 -10.71 -18.92
N GLY A 80 11.85 -11.44 -18.02
CA GLY A 80 10.66 -12.22 -18.36
C GLY A 80 9.34 -11.45 -18.28
N LEU A 81 9.23 -10.48 -17.36
CA LEU A 81 8.00 -9.72 -17.06
C LEU A 81 8.16 -8.21 -17.28
N GLY A 82 9.33 -7.76 -17.72
CA GLY A 82 9.61 -6.36 -18.00
C GLY A 82 8.64 -5.76 -19.02
N TRP A 83 8.16 -4.55 -18.73
CA TRP A 83 7.31 -3.81 -19.67
C TRP A 83 8.17 -3.21 -20.77
N SER A 84 7.80 -3.46 -22.03
CA SER A 84 8.45 -2.82 -23.19
C SER A 84 8.32 -1.29 -23.16
N ASN A 85 7.24 -0.76 -22.58
CA ASN A 85 7.01 0.66 -22.37
C ASN A 85 7.04 1.00 -20.87
N THR A 86 8.24 1.33 -20.37
CA THR A 86 8.47 1.69 -18.97
C THR A 86 7.75 2.96 -18.53
N ARG A 87 7.49 3.90 -19.45
CA ARG A 87 6.74 5.13 -19.15
C ARG A 87 5.27 4.84 -18.88
N LEU A 88 4.67 3.94 -19.66
CA LEU A 88 3.30 3.48 -19.42
C LEU A 88 3.22 2.70 -18.11
N ALA A 89 4.20 1.83 -17.84
CA ALA A 89 4.28 1.08 -16.60
C ALA A 89 4.32 2.02 -15.37
N SER A 90 5.17 3.05 -15.41
CA SER A 90 5.25 4.06 -14.34
C SER A 90 3.90 4.76 -14.13
N ARG A 91 3.28 5.28 -15.20
CA ARG A 91 1.99 5.99 -15.08
C ARG A 91 0.87 5.09 -14.57
N ALA A 92 0.81 3.84 -15.03
CA ALA A 92 -0.17 2.87 -14.57
C ALA A 92 0.05 2.55 -13.10
N SER A 93 1.30 2.36 -12.68
CA SER A 93 1.66 2.13 -11.28
C SER A 93 1.31 3.33 -10.40
N ASP A 94 1.62 4.55 -10.84
CA ASP A 94 1.34 5.78 -10.08
C ASP A 94 -0.17 5.97 -9.92
N LEU A 95 -0.93 5.83 -11.01
CA LEU A 95 -2.39 5.97 -10.99
C LEU A 95 -3.05 4.90 -10.12
N THR A 96 -2.64 3.63 -10.26
CA THR A 96 -3.24 2.54 -9.49
C THR A 96 -2.89 2.66 -8.00
N THR A 97 -1.64 2.96 -7.67
CA THR A 97 -1.14 3.03 -6.29
C THR A 97 -1.60 4.27 -5.55
N PHE A 98 -1.54 5.44 -6.17
CA PHE A 98 -1.81 6.71 -5.48
C PHE A 98 -3.24 7.24 -5.66
N ALA A 99 -4.01 6.72 -6.63
CA ALA A 99 -5.38 7.16 -6.83
C ALA A 99 -6.39 6.02 -6.66
N ILE A 100 -6.29 4.96 -7.45
CA ILE A 100 -7.34 3.92 -7.49
C ILE A 100 -7.40 3.13 -6.19
N LEU A 101 -6.26 2.60 -5.71
CA LEU A 101 -6.23 1.78 -4.50
C LEU A 101 -6.69 2.53 -3.26
N PRO A 102 -6.23 3.77 -2.98
CA PRO A 102 -6.73 4.54 -1.83
C PRO A 102 -8.25 4.77 -1.90
N VAL A 103 -8.77 5.15 -3.08
CA VAL A 103 -10.21 5.37 -3.27
C VAL A 103 -11.00 4.08 -3.02
N LEU A 104 -10.58 2.96 -3.61
CA LEU A 104 -11.27 1.68 -3.43
C LEU A 104 -11.20 1.19 -1.98
N THR A 105 -10.07 1.39 -1.30
CA THR A 105 -9.89 0.99 0.10
C THR A 105 -10.82 1.79 1.02
N LEU A 106 -10.83 3.12 0.88
CA LEU A 106 -11.71 3.98 1.68
C LEU A 106 -13.19 3.75 1.34
N ALA A 107 -13.53 3.66 0.05
CA ALA A 107 -14.90 3.37 -0.38
C ALA A 107 -15.38 1.99 0.13
N GLY A 108 -14.50 0.99 0.11
CA GLY A 108 -14.78 -0.33 0.67
C GLY A 108 -15.06 -0.28 2.17
N GLY A 109 -14.27 0.49 2.93
CA GLY A 109 -14.48 0.71 4.37
C GLY A 109 -15.81 1.42 4.67
N VAL A 110 -16.14 2.47 3.91
CA VAL A 110 -17.42 3.18 4.01
C VAL A 110 -18.60 2.26 3.67
N LEU A 111 -18.47 1.46 2.60
CA LEU A 111 -19.51 0.52 2.18
C LEU A 111 -19.73 -0.54 3.28
N ALA A 112 -18.67 -1.14 3.81
CA ALA A 112 -18.74 -2.10 4.90
C ALA A 112 -19.41 -1.50 6.14
N SER A 113 -19.00 -0.29 6.54
CA SER A 113 -19.61 0.45 7.66
C SER A 113 -21.10 0.70 7.46
N GLY A 114 -21.53 0.97 6.22
CA GLY A 114 -22.93 1.12 5.86
C GLY A 114 -23.73 -0.17 5.98
N LEU A 115 -23.19 -1.28 5.48
CA LEU A 115 -23.80 -2.61 5.58
C LEU A 115 -23.96 -3.07 7.03
N ASP A 116 -23.03 -2.67 7.91
CA ASP A 116 -23.05 -2.99 9.34
C ASP A 116 -23.85 -1.99 10.20
N GLY A 117 -24.44 -0.95 9.60
CA GLY A 117 -25.20 0.09 10.34
C GLY A 117 -24.33 1.01 11.20
N ARG A 118 -23.01 1.05 10.95
CA ARG A 118 -21.99 1.78 11.71
C ARG A 118 -21.42 2.98 10.96
N MET A 119 -22.18 3.58 10.04
CA MET A 119 -21.70 4.67 9.18
C MET A 119 -21.08 5.87 9.92
N ARG A 120 -21.51 6.13 11.17
CA ARG A 120 -20.92 7.17 12.04
C ARG A 120 -19.43 6.95 12.36
N GLN A 121 -18.93 5.74 12.24
CA GLN A 121 -17.54 5.36 12.54
C GLN A 121 -16.62 5.41 11.33
N ALA A 122 -17.18 5.41 10.12
CA ALA A 122 -16.40 5.41 8.88
C ALA A 122 -15.34 6.54 8.80
N PRO A 123 -15.57 7.76 9.30
CA PRO A 123 -14.53 8.79 9.32
C PRO A 123 -13.35 8.45 10.25
N ALA A 124 -13.61 7.84 11.41
CA ALA A 124 -12.58 7.44 12.36
C ALA A 124 -11.73 6.30 11.79
N ASP A 125 -12.39 5.30 11.19
CA ASP A 125 -11.72 4.18 10.51
C ASP A 125 -10.85 4.68 9.35
N ALA A 126 -11.38 5.61 8.54
CA ALA A 126 -10.63 6.24 7.45
C ALA A 126 -9.40 7.00 7.95
N ALA A 127 -9.52 7.76 9.04
CA ALA A 127 -8.40 8.50 9.62
C ALA A 127 -7.26 7.56 10.07
N LEU A 128 -7.59 6.45 10.74
CA LEU A 128 -6.60 5.47 11.18
C LEU A 128 -5.93 4.74 10.01
N VAL A 129 -6.68 4.44 8.95
CA VAL A 129 -6.09 3.90 7.71
C VAL A 129 -5.13 4.90 7.08
N ILE A 130 -5.50 6.19 7.01
CA ILE A 130 -4.64 7.25 6.48
C ILE A 130 -3.37 7.37 7.32
N GLU A 131 -3.48 7.36 8.65
CA GLU A 131 -2.32 7.40 9.56
C GLU A 131 -1.36 6.23 9.31
N ALA A 132 -1.88 5.00 9.25
CA ALA A 132 -1.06 3.83 8.96
C ALA A 132 -0.33 3.96 7.61
N VAL A 133 -1.01 4.50 6.59
CA VAL A 133 -0.43 4.74 5.27
C VAL A 133 0.66 5.81 5.33
N THR A 134 0.45 6.95 6.00
CA THR A 134 1.45 8.03 6.04
C THR A 134 2.67 7.62 6.86
N VAL A 135 2.46 6.96 8.01
CA VAL A 135 3.55 6.41 8.84
C VAL A 135 4.36 5.38 8.04
N SER A 136 3.70 4.40 7.43
CA SER A 136 4.37 3.36 6.65
C SER A 136 5.13 3.95 5.46
N SER A 137 4.55 4.92 4.77
CA SER A 137 5.16 5.55 3.60
C SER A 137 6.41 6.35 3.98
N PHE A 138 6.34 7.10 5.09
CA PHE A 138 7.47 7.85 5.60
C PHE A 138 8.62 6.94 6.05
N LEU A 139 8.31 5.91 6.84
CA LEU A 139 9.31 4.91 7.27
C LEU A 139 9.94 4.19 6.08
N ASN A 140 9.15 3.83 5.07
CA ASN A 140 9.65 3.20 3.86
C ASN A 140 10.64 4.12 3.10
N GLN A 141 10.39 5.42 3.02
CA GLN A 141 11.36 6.36 2.43
C GLN A 141 12.64 6.45 3.27
N MET A 142 12.53 6.53 4.59
CA MET A 142 13.71 6.55 5.47
C MET A 142 14.59 5.31 5.24
N ILE A 143 13.98 4.14 5.14
CA ILE A 143 14.69 2.88 4.85
C ILE A 143 15.32 2.93 3.45
N LYS A 144 14.58 3.36 2.42
CA LYS A 144 15.12 3.46 1.04
C LYS A 144 16.39 4.32 0.97
N PHE A 145 16.36 5.52 1.57
CA PHE A 145 17.53 6.41 1.56
C PHE A 145 18.67 5.88 2.45
N SER A 146 18.36 5.19 3.54
CA SER A 146 19.37 4.59 4.41
C SER A 146 20.08 3.41 3.75
N VAL A 147 19.33 2.52 3.10
CA VAL A 147 19.87 1.33 2.44
C VAL A 147 20.55 1.68 1.12
N GLY A 148 19.99 2.59 0.31
CA GLY A 148 20.61 3.01 -0.95
C GLY A 148 20.82 1.86 -1.95
N ARG A 149 19.83 0.97 -2.06
CA ARG A 149 19.84 -0.14 -3.01
C ARG A 149 19.49 0.35 -4.41
N GLU A 150 20.31 -0.03 -5.40
CA GLU A 150 20.04 0.22 -6.80
C GLU A 150 18.91 -0.69 -7.31
N ARG A 151 18.00 -0.13 -8.12
CA ARG A 151 16.88 -0.89 -8.69
C ARG A 151 17.37 -1.75 -9.87
N PRO A 152 16.88 -2.99 -10.01
CA PRO A 152 17.03 -3.79 -11.23
C PRO A 152 16.48 -3.08 -12.47
#